data_AF-X6MY99-F1
#
_entry.id   AF-X6MY99-F1
#
_cell.length_a   1.000
_cell.length_b   1.000
_cell.length_c   1.000
_cell.angle_alpha   90.00
_cell.angle_beta   90.00
_cell.angle_gamma   90.00
#
_symmetry.space_group_name_H-M   'P 1'
#
loop_
_entity.id
_entity.type
_entity.pdbx_description
1 polymer ?
#
loop_
_entity_poly.entity_id
_entity_poly.type
_entity_poly.pdbx_seq_one_letter_code
_entity_poly.pdbx_strand_id
1 'polypeptide(L)'
;NAHKTKQKNSNAEFAMEGKYEISSKRGGHGVVHALMYSTGTAQKWKEMGIDWLVFLQDTNGVAMRSLISALGVSVVNQFDMNFVTIPRKPKQPFDTIVQLSHTGNGDKLTTSVTYNQLDSLLQRSCGNSEGDVMDSLTGYSKYPGNCNTFILKLGTYNRVLEKSKGAIPEFINVTYADETKTLFKSFAVLESMMQDYSKALSESIFSSLYLFFALSSFFFFFSFFSPGKDKEAVGVTQYASWFAFVPVKYNIVDAQKNYGLLGYAMTAFSGEAGMYRCYRELLRAGGARIDESEPKIKFFGDIPVEYGARVVLHPSFAVTVQEIQSKIKGNVHITGDSTLAIDGEFIEIHNLELDGTLIIRAKCNSKVVIRNLTVKMEAGNFKPIDPKDTNLDNRYKMRGYVLEKRGEHVVEFLDSEEHMIDDQLLSPTEKNTQGL
;
A
#
# COMPACT_ATOMS: atom_id res chain seq x y z
N ASN A 1 29.85 -35.75 -15.40
CA ASN A 1 30.10 -34.56 -14.55
C ASN A 1 30.05 -33.20 -15.28
N ALA A 2 29.48 -33.08 -16.50
CA ALA A 2 29.47 -31.82 -17.26
C ALA A 2 28.11 -31.09 -17.32
N HIS A 3 27.17 -31.35 -16.40
CA HIS A 3 25.80 -30.82 -16.48
C HIS A 3 25.31 -30.21 -15.17
N LYS A 4 25.96 -29.15 -14.66
CA LYS A 4 25.42 -28.35 -13.53
C LYS A 4 25.81 -26.86 -13.51
N THR A 5 26.33 -26.29 -14.60
CA THR A 5 26.60 -24.85 -14.64
C THR A 5 25.47 -24.16 -15.38
N LYS A 6 24.52 -23.56 -14.65
CA LYS A 6 23.53 -22.65 -15.22
C LYS A 6 24.29 -21.59 -16.03
N GLN A 7 23.96 -21.40 -17.30
CA GLN A 7 24.60 -20.37 -18.14
C GLN A 7 24.35 -18.98 -17.52
N LYS A 8 25.39 -18.16 -17.46
CA LYS A 8 25.43 -16.86 -16.77
C LYS A 8 26.18 -15.84 -17.64
N ASN A 9 25.81 -15.73 -18.90
CA ASN A 9 26.48 -14.84 -19.87
C ASN A 9 25.50 -13.84 -20.49
N SER A 10 26.05 -12.87 -21.21
CA SER A 10 25.30 -11.82 -21.92
C SER A 10 24.89 -12.19 -23.35
N ASN A 11 25.05 -13.46 -23.77
CA ASN A 11 24.72 -13.91 -25.12
C ASN A 11 23.24 -14.29 -25.29
N ALA A 12 22.40 -14.05 -24.27
CA ALA A 12 20.99 -14.43 -24.22
C ALA A 12 20.74 -15.96 -24.40
N GLU A 13 21.70 -16.79 -24.00
CA GLU A 13 21.52 -18.24 -23.97
C GLU A 13 20.56 -18.64 -22.85
N PHE A 14 19.69 -19.62 -23.11
CA PHE A 14 18.76 -20.13 -22.10
C PHE A 14 19.51 -20.81 -20.96
N ALA A 15 19.33 -20.32 -19.74
CA ALA A 15 19.84 -20.99 -18.56
C ALA A 15 19.14 -22.34 -18.38
N MET A 16 19.93 -23.41 -18.27
CA MET A 16 19.42 -24.78 -18.12
C MET A 16 19.47 -25.26 -16.66
N GLU A 17 18.40 -25.88 -16.17
CA GLU A 17 18.32 -26.59 -14.89
C GLU A 17 18.79 -28.05 -15.02
N GLY A 18 18.45 -28.67 -16.15
CA GLY A 18 18.82 -30.02 -16.54
C GLY A 18 19.03 -30.13 -18.05
N LYS A 19 19.34 -31.34 -18.56
CA LYS A 19 19.65 -31.54 -19.99
C LYS A 19 18.55 -31.06 -20.95
N TYR A 20 17.29 -31.15 -20.51
CA TYR A 20 16.11 -30.79 -21.30
C TYR A 20 15.17 -29.85 -20.53
N GLU A 21 15.68 -29.16 -19.51
CA GLU A 21 14.87 -28.32 -18.62
C GLU A 21 15.46 -26.92 -18.53
N ILE A 22 14.67 -25.92 -18.90
CA ILE A 22 15.06 -24.51 -18.84
C ILE A 22 14.79 -24.00 -17.42
N SER A 23 15.76 -23.30 -16.84
CA SER A 23 15.59 -22.61 -15.57
C SER A 23 14.60 -21.47 -15.70
N SER A 24 13.69 -21.34 -14.74
CA SER A 24 12.67 -20.28 -14.73
C SER A 24 12.83 -19.35 -13.53
N LYS A 25 12.42 -18.09 -13.73
CA LYS A 25 12.26 -17.05 -12.70
C LYS A 25 10.97 -16.29 -13.00
N ARG A 26 10.45 -15.57 -12.00
CA ARG A 26 9.25 -14.74 -12.16
C ARG A 26 9.57 -13.55 -13.08
N GLY A 27 8.70 -13.25 -14.04
CA GLY A 27 8.86 -12.12 -14.98
C GLY A 27 8.41 -10.75 -14.43
N GLY A 28 8.53 -10.54 -13.11
CA GLY A 28 8.01 -9.34 -12.45
C GLY A 28 6.48 -9.31 -12.31
N HIS A 29 5.98 -8.26 -11.66
CA HIS A 29 4.55 -8.11 -11.34
C HIS A 29 3.74 -7.45 -12.48
N GLY A 30 4.37 -6.92 -13.54
CA GLY A 30 3.68 -6.38 -14.72
C GLY A 30 2.91 -7.43 -15.53
N VAL A 31 3.27 -8.72 -15.37
CA VAL A 31 2.56 -9.88 -15.96
C VAL A 31 1.06 -9.87 -15.62
N VAL A 32 0.66 -9.22 -14.53
CA VAL A 32 -0.75 -9.07 -14.14
C VAL A 32 -1.61 -8.49 -15.27
N HIS A 33 -1.09 -7.58 -16.09
CA HIS A 33 -1.87 -6.97 -17.17
C HIS A 33 -2.14 -7.93 -18.33
N ALA A 34 -1.15 -8.77 -18.69
CA ALA A 34 -1.33 -9.85 -19.64
C ALA A 34 -2.33 -10.90 -19.12
N LEU A 35 -2.32 -11.20 -17.81
CA LEU A 35 -3.31 -12.08 -17.18
C LEU A 35 -4.72 -11.48 -17.21
N MET A 36 -4.87 -10.20 -16.86
CA MET A 36 -6.14 -9.48 -16.91
C MET A 36 -6.75 -9.47 -18.31
N TYR A 37 -5.91 -9.39 -19.34
CA TYR A 37 -6.31 -9.49 -20.75
C TYR A 37 -6.68 -10.92 -21.17
N SER A 38 -5.72 -11.85 -21.07
CA SER A 38 -5.84 -13.22 -21.61
C SER A 38 -6.93 -14.06 -20.94
N THR A 39 -7.22 -13.79 -19.66
CA THR A 39 -8.32 -14.45 -18.95
C THR A 39 -9.69 -13.81 -19.21
N GLY A 40 -9.74 -12.67 -19.90
CA GLY A 40 -10.96 -11.88 -20.09
C GLY A 40 -11.46 -11.18 -18.83
N THR A 41 -10.72 -11.21 -17.72
CA THR A 41 -11.15 -10.63 -16.43
C THR A 41 -11.49 -9.15 -16.53
N ALA A 42 -10.63 -8.36 -17.18
CA ALA A 42 -10.85 -6.92 -17.32
C ALA A 42 -12.12 -6.61 -18.14
N GLN A 43 -12.37 -7.38 -19.19
CA GLN A 43 -13.55 -7.23 -20.05
C GLN A 43 -14.82 -7.65 -19.30
N LYS A 44 -14.80 -8.78 -18.58
CA LYS A 44 -15.91 -9.23 -17.74
C LYS A 44 -16.31 -8.18 -16.70
N TRP A 45 -15.34 -7.54 -16.05
CA TRP A 45 -15.62 -6.47 -15.08
C TRP A 45 -16.27 -5.24 -15.72
N LYS A 46 -15.87 -4.89 -16.95
CA LYS A 46 -16.53 -3.82 -17.71
C LYS A 46 -17.99 -4.18 -18.03
N GLU A 47 -18.25 -5.43 -18.41
CA GLU A 47 -19.62 -5.92 -18.66
C GLU A 47 -20.48 -5.96 -17.40
N MET A 48 -19.86 -6.13 -16.22
CA MET A 48 -20.51 -6.01 -14.91
C MET A 48 -20.79 -4.54 -14.51
N GLY A 49 -20.40 -3.55 -15.31
CA GLY A 49 -20.58 -2.13 -15.01
C GLY A 49 -19.59 -1.57 -13.98
N ILE A 50 -18.43 -2.21 -13.80
CA ILE A 50 -17.38 -1.70 -12.91
C ILE A 50 -16.63 -0.55 -13.61
N ASP A 51 -16.52 0.61 -12.95
CA ASP A 51 -15.87 1.79 -13.53
C ASP A 51 -14.38 1.91 -13.22
N TRP A 52 -13.95 1.38 -12.07
CA TRP A 52 -12.62 1.61 -11.51
C TRP A 52 -11.95 0.32 -11.06
N LEU A 53 -10.64 0.27 -11.25
CA LEU A 53 -9.76 -0.82 -10.86
C LEU A 53 -8.67 -0.29 -9.95
N VAL A 54 -8.36 -1.01 -8.88
CA VAL A 54 -7.26 -0.67 -7.96
C VAL A 54 -6.23 -1.79 -7.96
N PHE A 55 -4.95 -1.43 -8.08
CA PHE A 55 -3.83 -2.33 -7.84
C PHE A 55 -3.22 -2.04 -6.47
N LEU A 56 -2.97 -3.10 -5.71
CA LEU A 56 -2.43 -3.06 -4.35
C LEU A 56 -1.17 -3.91 -4.25
N GLN A 57 -0.41 -3.68 -3.19
CA GLN A 57 0.68 -4.57 -2.78
C GLN A 57 0.22 -5.43 -1.59
N ASP A 58 0.84 -6.59 -1.45
CA ASP A 58 0.44 -7.66 -0.54
C ASP A 58 0.38 -7.27 0.95
N THR A 59 1.29 -6.40 1.41
CA THR A 59 1.60 -6.23 2.84
C THR A 59 1.53 -4.78 3.31
N ASN A 60 0.86 -3.90 2.57
CA ASN A 60 0.63 -2.50 2.96
C ASN A 60 -0.82 -2.29 3.43
N GLY A 61 -1.13 -2.71 4.66
CA GLY A 61 -2.51 -2.73 5.18
C GLY A 61 -3.18 -1.35 5.22
N VAL A 62 -2.43 -0.29 5.54
CA VAL A 62 -2.99 1.08 5.62
C VAL A 62 -3.43 1.63 4.26
N ALA A 63 -2.88 1.12 3.15
CA ALA A 63 -3.23 1.60 1.81
C ALA A 63 -4.74 1.58 1.57
N MET A 64 -5.44 0.56 2.08
CA MET A 64 -6.88 0.40 1.99
C MET A 64 -7.67 1.61 2.51
N ARG A 65 -7.15 2.31 3.52
CA ARG A 65 -7.80 3.50 4.11
C ARG A 65 -7.68 4.73 3.21
N SER A 66 -6.58 4.86 2.47
CA SER A 66 -6.35 5.95 1.52
C SER A 66 -7.12 5.82 0.20
N LEU A 67 -7.61 4.63 -0.14
CA LEU A 67 -8.19 4.34 -1.46
C LEU A 67 -9.45 5.14 -1.74
N ILE A 68 -10.35 5.28 -0.77
CA ILE A 68 -11.65 5.95 -0.98
C ILE A 68 -11.42 7.42 -1.37
N SER A 69 -10.57 8.14 -0.62
CA SER A 69 -10.23 9.53 -0.94
C SER A 69 -9.42 9.64 -2.23
N ALA A 70 -8.51 8.69 -2.52
CA ALA A 70 -7.74 8.70 -3.77
C ALA A 70 -8.64 8.44 -4.99
N LEU A 71 -9.65 7.59 -4.86
CA LEU A 71 -10.67 7.36 -5.88
C LEU A 71 -11.48 8.64 -6.11
N GLY A 72 -11.92 9.30 -5.04
CA GLY A 72 -12.59 10.60 -5.13
C GLY A 72 -11.77 11.64 -5.88
N VAL A 73 -10.46 11.75 -5.59
CA VAL A 73 -9.54 12.62 -6.34
C VAL A 73 -9.47 12.24 -7.82
N SER A 74 -9.42 10.94 -8.13
CA SER A 74 -9.40 10.42 -9.50
C SER A 74 -10.66 10.81 -10.28
N VAL A 75 -11.83 10.72 -9.64
CA VAL A 75 -13.11 11.11 -10.24
C VAL A 75 -13.17 12.62 -10.47
N VAL A 76 -12.85 13.44 -9.46
CA VAL A 76 -12.92 14.91 -9.57
C VAL A 76 -11.98 15.44 -10.65
N ASN A 77 -10.78 14.87 -10.76
CA ASN A 77 -9.77 15.32 -11.73
C ASN A 77 -9.81 14.54 -13.05
N GLN A 78 -10.78 13.62 -13.22
CA GLN A 78 -10.94 12.79 -14.43
C GLN A 78 -9.65 12.04 -14.83
N PHE A 79 -8.93 11.48 -13.86
CA PHE A 79 -7.73 10.71 -14.13
C PHE A 79 -8.05 9.34 -14.73
N ASP A 80 -7.32 8.95 -15.77
CA ASP A 80 -7.30 7.58 -16.31
C ASP A 80 -6.43 6.65 -15.47
N MET A 81 -5.41 7.20 -14.84
CA MET A 81 -4.53 6.54 -13.88
C MET A 81 -4.16 7.52 -12.77
N ASN A 82 -4.18 7.08 -11.51
CA ASN A 82 -3.77 7.89 -10.36
C ASN A 82 -2.82 7.11 -9.46
N PHE A 83 -1.59 7.61 -9.32
CA PHE A 83 -0.60 7.05 -8.40
C PHE A 83 -0.85 7.53 -6.98
N VAL A 84 -0.88 6.60 -6.02
CA VAL A 84 -0.80 6.93 -4.59
C VAL A 84 0.68 7.04 -4.20
N THR A 85 1.03 8.16 -3.58
CA THR A 85 2.41 8.49 -3.24
C THR A 85 2.56 9.06 -1.85
N ILE A 86 3.80 9.15 -1.37
CA ILE A 86 4.17 9.76 -0.08
C ILE A 86 5.33 10.76 -0.26
N PRO A 87 5.48 11.74 0.65
CA PRO A 87 6.72 12.49 0.77
C PRO A 87 7.89 11.54 1.01
N ARG A 88 8.99 11.77 0.30
CA ARG A 88 10.23 11.02 0.47
C ARG A 88 11.40 11.99 0.61
N LYS A 89 12.44 11.57 1.32
CA LYS A 89 13.71 12.29 1.38
C LYS A 89 14.49 12.09 0.07
N PRO A 90 15.35 13.03 -0.32
CA PRO A 90 16.19 12.84 -1.49
C PRO A 90 17.08 11.59 -1.34
N LYS A 91 17.31 10.89 -2.45
CA LYS A 91 18.14 9.67 -2.52
C LYS A 91 17.66 8.49 -1.67
N GLN A 92 16.46 8.59 -1.10
CA GLN A 92 15.80 7.49 -0.41
C GLN A 92 15.42 6.43 -1.47
N PRO A 93 15.65 5.13 -1.21
CA PRO A 93 15.53 4.09 -2.24
C PRO A 93 14.06 3.66 -2.45
N PHE A 94 13.24 4.62 -2.87
CA PHE A 94 11.88 4.43 -3.36
C PHE A 94 11.82 4.84 -4.82
N ASP A 95 11.12 4.05 -5.63
CA ASP A 95 10.68 4.48 -6.95
C ASP A 95 9.92 5.81 -6.82
N THR A 96 10.04 6.67 -7.83
CA THR A 96 9.53 8.03 -7.78
C THR A 96 8.63 8.30 -8.95
N ILE A 97 7.58 9.09 -8.73
CA ILE A 97 6.75 9.56 -9.84
C ILE A 97 7.32 10.86 -10.38
N VAL A 98 7.58 10.89 -11.67
CA VAL A 98 8.12 12.04 -12.40
C VAL A 98 7.32 12.30 -13.67
N GLN A 99 7.38 13.53 -14.18
CA GLN A 99 6.90 13.86 -15.51
C GLN A 99 8.09 14.03 -16.46
N LEU A 100 8.22 13.10 -17.40
CA LEU A 100 9.22 13.16 -18.47
C LEU A 100 8.68 14.00 -19.63
N SER A 101 9.54 14.81 -20.24
CA SER A 101 9.21 15.58 -21.44
C SER A 101 10.10 15.16 -22.59
N HIS A 102 9.51 14.82 -23.73
CA HIS A 102 10.25 14.41 -24.92
C HIS A 102 10.75 15.66 -25.68
N THR A 103 12.06 15.70 -25.95
CA THR A 103 12.76 16.89 -26.48
C THR A 103 12.39 17.24 -27.93
N GLY A 104 11.86 16.30 -28.70
CA GLY A 104 11.56 16.49 -30.13
C GLY A 104 10.12 16.88 -30.47
N ASN A 105 9.15 16.66 -29.58
CA ASN A 105 7.73 16.85 -29.90
C ASN A 105 6.88 17.41 -28.74
N GLY A 106 7.47 17.66 -27.57
CA GLY A 106 6.76 18.22 -26.42
C GLY A 106 5.79 17.26 -25.73
N ASP A 107 5.81 15.97 -26.07
CA ASP A 107 5.00 14.98 -25.37
C ASP A 107 5.48 14.80 -23.94
N LYS A 108 4.53 14.52 -23.05
CA LYS A 108 4.74 14.40 -21.61
C LYS A 108 4.27 13.03 -21.16
N LEU A 109 5.07 12.39 -20.31
CA LEU A 109 4.78 11.09 -19.71
C LEU A 109 4.97 11.18 -18.20
N THR A 110 3.89 11.03 -17.44
CA THR A 110 3.97 10.83 -16.00
C THR A 110 4.14 9.35 -15.72
N THR A 111 5.28 8.95 -15.15
CA THR A 111 5.61 7.53 -14.92
C THR A 111 6.43 7.36 -13.64
N SER A 112 6.50 6.10 -13.18
CA SER A 112 7.47 5.67 -12.18
C SER A 112 8.87 5.62 -12.79
N VAL A 113 9.86 6.10 -12.05
CA VAL A 113 11.29 5.97 -12.32
C VAL A 113 11.95 5.33 -11.10
N THR A 114 12.74 4.29 -11.33
CA THR A 114 13.44 3.58 -10.25
C THR A 114 14.48 4.50 -9.60
N TYR A 115 14.61 4.43 -8.28
CA TYR A 115 15.47 5.33 -7.51
C TYR A 115 16.93 5.40 -8.01
N ASN A 116 17.48 4.26 -8.46
CA ASN A 116 18.84 4.15 -8.97
C ASN A 116 19.06 4.80 -10.35
N GLN A 117 17.97 5.19 -11.03
CA GLN A 117 18.01 5.87 -12.32
C GLN A 117 17.76 7.38 -12.19
N LEU A 118 17.10 7.82 -11.12
CA LEU A 118 16.62 9.20 -10.99
C LEU A 118 17.74 10.23 -11.07
N ASP A 119 18.81 10.09 -10.29
CA ASP A 119 19.92 11.07 -10.30
C ASP A 119 20.55 11.20 -11.69
N SER A 120 20.87 10.07 -12.33
CA SER A 120 21.45 10.07 -13.67
C SER A 120 20.49 10.59 -14.74
N LEU A 121 19.18 10.47 -14.52
CA LEU A 121 18.16 11.05 -15.40
C LEU A 121 18.11 12.57 -15.23
N LEU A 122 18.06 13.07 -13.99
CA LEU A 122 18.02 14.51 -13.68
C LEU A 122 19.26 15.25 -14.19
N GLN A 123 20.44 14.66 -14.00
CA GLN A 123 21.71 15.22 -14.46
C GLN A 123 21.75 15.35 -15.98
N ARG A 124 21.24 14.34 -16.71
CA ARG A 124 21.26 14.33 -18.17
C ARG A 124 20.15 15.18 -18.80
N SER A 125 18.97 15.20 -18.19
CA SER A 125 17.77 15.81 -18.80
C SER A 125 17.54 17.26 -18.40
N CYS A 126 17.96 17.67 -17.20
CA CYS A 126 17.60 18.98 -16.64
C CYS A 126 18.78 19.90 -16.36
N GLY A 127 20.02 19.49 -16.69
CA GLY A 127 21.23 20.22 -16.32
C GLY A 127 21.45 20.35 -14.80
N ASN A 128 20.71 19.58 -14.01
CA ASN A 128 20.82 19.57 -12.56
C ASN A 128 21.96 18.62 -12.15
N SER A 129 23.16 19.17 -12.00
CA SER A 129 24.36 18.43 -11.61
C SER A 129 24.21 17.74 -10.25
N GLU A 130 23.41 18.30 -9.34
CA GLU A 130 23.23 17.80 -7.97
C GLU A 130 22.25 16.64 -7.86
N GLY A 131 21.45 16.39 -8.92
CA GLY A 131 20.48 15.30 -8.98
C GLY A 131 19.26 15.55 -8.09
N ASP A 132 18.83 14.52 -7.38
CA ASP A 132 17.72 14.58 -6.45
C ASP A 132 18.12 15.29 -5.15
N VAL A 133 17.60 16.51 -4.97
CA VAL A 133 17.95 17.40 -3.84
C VAL A 133 16.74 17.73 -2.97
N MET A 134 17.03 18.13 -1.73
CA MET A 134 16.01 18.52 -0.76
C MET A 134 15.39 19.86 -1.17
N ASP A 135 14.07 19.91 -1.21
CA ASP A 135 13.32 21.13 -1.34
C ASP A 135 13.37 21.92 -0.03
N SER A 136 13.80 23.19 -0.10
CA SER A 136 14.06 24.02 1.09
C SER A 136 12.79 24.38 1.85
N LEU A 137 11.62 24.37 1.20
CA LEU A 137 10.35 24.71 1.84
C LEU A 137 9.76 23.50 2.58
N THR A 138 9.80 22.33 1.95
CA THR A 138 9.12 21.13 2.46
C THR A 138 10.03 20.19 3.24
N GLY A 139 11.36 20.25 3.06
CA GLY A 139 12.31 19.30 3.64
C GLY A 139 12.28 17.90 3.02
N TYR A 140 11.52 17.72 1.93
CA TYR A 140 11.42 16.48 1.16
C TYR A 140 11.97 16.70 -0.24
N SER A 141 12.10 15.65 -1.05
CA SER A 141 12.36 15.86 -2.47
C SER A 141 11.06 16.14 -3.23
N LYS A 142 11.20 16.90 -4.33
CA LYS A 142 10.13 17.32 -5.24
C LYS A 142 9.44 16.16 -5.97
N TYR A 143 10.03 14.97 -5.97
CA TYR A 143 9.53 13.79 -6.70
C TYR A 143 8.88 12.77 -5.75
N PRO A 144 7.56 12.71 -5.60
CA PRO A 144 6.97 11.91 -4.53
C PRO A 144 7.28 10.40 -4.69
N GLY A 145 7.41 9.70 -3.56
CA GLY A 145 7.73 8.27 -3.52
C GLY A 145 6.52 7.42 -3.90
N ASN A 146 6.70 6.52 -4.86
CA ASN A 146 5.66 5.63 -5.37
C ASN A 146 5.36 4.51 -4.35
N CYS A 147 4.11 4.43 -3.88
CA CYS A 147 3.66 3.37 -2.98
C CYS A 147 3.35 2.05 -3.71
N ASN A 148 3.39 2.07 -5.05
CA ASN A 148 2.92 1.01 -5.94
C ASN A 148 1.46 0.59 -5.67
N THR A 149 0.67 1.56 -5.21
CA THR A 149 -0.79 1.50 -5.14
C THR A 149 -1.33 2.53 -6.12
N PHE A 150 -2.18 2.12 -7.04
CA PHE A 150 -2.72 3.03 -8.05
C PHE A 150 -4.10 2.61 -8.51
N ILE A 151 -4.83 3.60 -9.01
CA ILE A 151 -6.23 3.49 -9.43
C ILE A 151 -6.28 3.73 -10.94
N LEU A 152 -6.99 2.88 -11.66
CA LEU A 152 -7.18 2.97 -13.10
C LEU A 152 -8.66 3.08 -13.44
N LYS A 153 -9.00 3.91 -14.43
CA LYS A 153 -10.32 3.93 -15.04
C LYS A 153 -10.48 2.69 -15.93
N LEU A 154 -11.41 1.80 -15.61
CA LEU A 154 -11.51 0.47 -16.23
C LEU A 154 -11.79 0.53 -17.74
N GLY A 155 -12.57 1.53 -18.17
CA GLY A 155 -12.84 1.77 -19.59
C GLY A 155 -11.57 2.03 -20.40
N THR A 156 -10.70 2.92 -19.90
CA THR A 156 -9.40 3.23 -20.50
C THR A 156 -8.43 2.04 -20.38
N TYR A 157 -8.42 1.38 -19.22
CA TYR A 157 -7.63 0.17 -19.00
C TYR A 157 -7.88 -0.92 -20.04
N ASN A 158 -9.15 -1.28 -20.28
CA ASN A 158 -9.52 -2.28 -21.29
C ASN A 158 -9.09 -1.87 -22.70
N ARG A 159 -9.23 -0.59 -23.06
CA ARG A 159 -8.79 -0.09 -24.38
C ARG A 159 -7.29 -0.26 -24.58
N VAL A 160 -6.49 0.04 -23.55
CA VAL A 160 -5.03 -0.14 -23.61
C VAL A 160 -4.67 -1.61 -23.67
N LEU A 161 -5.28 -2.46 -22.84
CA LEU A 161 -5.03 -3.91 -22.88
C LEU A 161 -5.39 -4.54 -24.22
N GLU A 162 -6.51 -4.16 -24.84
CA GLU A 162 -6.91 -4.68 -26.16
C GLU A 162 -5.90 -4.33 -27.25
N LYS A 163 -5.33 -3.12 -27.18
CA LYS A 163 -4.27 -2.67 -28.10
C LYS A 163 -2.95 -3.39 -27.85
N SER A 164 -2.52 -3.51 -26.59
CA SER A 164 -1.21 -4.08 -26.25
C SER A 164 -1.23 -5.60 -26.03
N LYS A 165 -2.42 -6.23 -26.07
CA LYS A 165 -2.65 -7.61 -25.63
C LYS A 165 -2.16 -7.86 -24.20
N GLY A 166 -2.22 -6.82 -23.38
CA GLY A 166 -1.71 -6.79 -22.01
C GLY A 166 -0.19 -6.76 -21.86
N ALA A 167 0.55 -6.58 -22.96
CA ALA A 167 1.99 -6.32 -22.90
C ALA A 167 2.26 -4.94 -22.31
N ILE A 168 3.26 -4.88 -21.42
CA ILE A 168 3.81 -3.67 -20.79
C ILE A 168 5.32 -3.69 -21.02
N PRO A 169 6.01 -2.54 -21.11
CA PRO A 169 7.45 -2.49 -21.32
C PRO A 169 8.23 -3.41 -20.37
N GLU A 170 9.13 -4.20 -20.97
CA GLU A 170 10.01 -5.12 -20.26
C GLU A 170 11.39 -4.49 -20.06
N PHE A 171 12.06 -4.92 -19.01
CA PHE A 171 13.45 -4.58 -18.72
C PHE A 171 14.19 -5.81 -18.21
N ILE A 172 15.51 -5.72 -18.12
CA ILE A 172 16.35 -6.76 -17.53
C ILE A 172 17.20 -6.15 -16.42
N ASN A 173 17.17 -6.77 -15.24
CA ASN A 173 18.03 -6.38 -14.13
C ASN A 173 19.11 -7.42 -13.88
N VAL A 174 20.33 -7.11 -14.30
CA VAL A 174 21.47 -8.03 -14.23
C VAL A 174 22.35 -7.69 -13.04
N THR A 175 22.60 -8.68 -12.17
CA THR A 175 23.69 -8.62 -11.20
C THR A 175 24.91 -9.31 -11.78
N TYR A 176 25.99 -8.58 -11.99
CA TYR A 176 27.25 -9.11 -12.51
C TYR A 176 28.06 -9.81 -11.41
N ALA A 177 28.89 -10.78 -11.81
CA ALA A 177 29.76 -11.52 -10.90
C ALA A 177 30.94 -10.67 -10.40
N ASP A 178 31.41 -9.75 -11.24
CA ASP A 178 32.53 -8.85 -10.99
C ASP A 178 32.40 -7.55 -11.82
N GLU A 179 33.38 -6.65 -11.66
CA GLU A 179 33.41 -5.34 -12.30
C GLU A 179 33.61 -5.37 -13.83
N THR A 180 34.04 -6.51 -14.39
CA THR A 180 34.24 -6.65 -15.85
C THR A 180 32.90 -6.66 -16.60
N LYS A 181 31.80 -6.95 -15.89
CA LYS A 181 30.44 -7.03 -16.44
C LYS A 181 30.28 -8.02 -17.61
N THR A 182 31.09 -9.07 -17.63
CA THR A 182 31.03 -10.12 -18.67
C THR A 182 30.22 -11.34 -18.23
N LEU A 183 30.23 -11.66 -16.94
CA LEU A 183 29.53 -12.81 -16.36
C LEU A 183 28.49 -12.36 -15.34
N PHE A 184 27.35 -13.05 -15.33
CA PHE A 184 26.28 -12.79 -14.37
C PHE A 184 26.53 -13.57 -13.08
N LYS A 185 26.11 -13.03 -11.94
CA LYS A 185 26.13 -13.73 -10.65
C LYS A 185 25.10 -14.86 -10.61
N SER A 186 23.95 -14.61 -11.23
CA SER A 186 22.88 -15.60 -11.49
C SER A 186 22.25 -15.31 -12.85
N PHE A 187 21.60 -16.31 -13.48
CA PHE A 187 20.88 -16.08 -14.73
C PHE A 187 19.80 -15.00 -14.56
N ALA A 188 19.56 -14.21 -15.61
CA ALA A 188 18.59 -13.12 -15.62
C ALA A 188 17.35 -13.51 -16.43
N VAL A 189 16.24 -12.83 -16.18
CA VAL A 189 14.99 -12.96 -16.93
C VAL A 189 14.50 -11.56 -17.28
N LEU A 190 13.72 -11.43 -18.36
CA LEU A 190 12.96 -10.21 -18.61
C LEU A 190 11.91 -10.04 -17.50
N GLU A 191 11.80 -8.82 -17.01
CA GLU A 191 10.85 -8.44 -15.98
C GLU A 191 9.99 -7.29 -16.48
N SER A 192 8.77 -7.19 -15.96
CA SER A 192 7.86 -6.07 -16.21
C SER A 192 7.32 -5.54 -14.88
N MET A 193 7.06 -4.23 -14.84
CA MET A 193 6.53 -3.52 -13.67
C MET A 193 5.06 -3.14 -13.89
N MET A 194 4.21 -3.28 -12.88
CA MET A 194 2.77 -3.04 -13.05
C MET A 194 2.46 -1.54 -13.16
N GLN A 195 3.24 -0.71 -12.49
CA GLN A 195 3.20 0.74 -12.61
C GLN A 195 3.61 1.26 -14.00
N ASP A 196 4.33 0.45 -14.78
CA ASP A 196 4.72 0.81 -16.15
C ASP A 196 3.55 0.74 -17.14
N TYR A 197 2.35 0.36 -16.69
CA TYR A 197 1.10 0.62 -17.40
C TYR A 197 0.99 2.09 -17.85
N SER A 198 1.48 3.04 -17.05
CA SER A 198 1.55 4.47 -17.41
C SER A 198 2.31 4.75 -18.73
N LYS A 199 3.32 3.93 -19.05
CA LYS A 199 4.07 4.02 -20.31
C LYS A 199 3.23 3.52 -21.48
N ALA A 200 2.57 2.38 -21.32
CA ALA A 200 1.67 1.79 -22.33
C ALA A 200 0.44 2.67 -22.63
N LEU A 201 -0.05 3.41 -21.62
CA LEU A 201 -1.07 4.44 -21.77
C LEU A 201 -0.61 5.51 -22.79
N SER A 202 0.60 6.06 -22.60
CA SER A 202 1.14 7.07 -23.53
C SER A 202 1.44 6.56 -24.95
N GLU A 203 1.87 5.30 -25.09
CA GLU A 203 2.13 4.67 -26.40
C GLU A 203 0.84 4.40 -27.20
N SER A 204 -0.31 4.35 -26.52
CA SER A 204 -1.63 4.17 -27.14
C SER A 204 -2.01 5.32 -28.10
N ILE A 205 -1.27 6.44 -28.03
CA ILE A 205 -1.31 7.60 -28.92
C ILE A 205 -0.47 7.39 -30.20
N PHE A 206 0.63 6.63 -30.15
CA PHE A 206 1.59 6.50 -31.26
C PHE A 206 1.26 5.38 -32.25
N SER A 207 0.65 4.28 -31.81
CA SER A 207 0.40 3.11 -32.68
C SER A 207 -0.69 3.34 -33.74
N SER A 208 -1.59 4.31 -33.53
CA SER A 208 -2.65 4.62 -34.51
C SER A 208 -2.14 5.23 -35.83
N LEU A 209 -0.93 5.83 -35.84
CA LEU A 209 -0.35 6.40 -37.05
C LEU A 209 0.43 5.36 -37.88
N TYR A 210 1.13 4.42 -37.25
CA TYR A 210 2.07 3.55 -37.98
C TYR A 210 1.38 2.44 -38.81
N LEU A 211 0.20 1.96 -38.37
CA LEU A 211 -0.54 0.95 -39.13
C LEU A 211 -1.27 1.53 -40.36
N PHE A 212 -1.48 2.85 -40.41
CA PHE A 212 -2.14 3.52 -41.55
C PHE A 212 -1.20 3.75 -42.74
N PHE A 213 0.10 3.90 -42.48
CA PHE A 213 1.11 4.11 -43.53
C PHE A 213 1.59 2.82 -44.20
N ALA A 214 1.36 1.64 -43.59
CA ALA A 214 1.79 0.36 -44.16
C ALA A 214 0.81 -0.26 -45.17
N LEU A 215 -0.39 0.31 -45.36
CA LEU A 215 -1.45 -0.28 -46.21
C LEU A 215 -2.06 0.68 -47.26
N SER A 216 -1.59 1.93 -47.39
CA SER A 216 -2.23 2.90 -48.29
C SER A 216 -1.30 3.41 -49.40
N SER A 217 -0.97 2.52 -50.35
CA SER A 217 -0.62 2.92 -51.73
C SER A 217 -1.86 3.27 -52.57
N PHE A 218 -2.96 3.72 -51.96
CA PHE A 218 -4.15 4.15 -52.66
C PHE A 218 -4.65 5.47 -52.07
N PHE A 219 -4.47 6.54 -52.85
CA PHE A 219 -5.02 7.87 -52.61
C PHE A 219 -6.55 7.78 -52.52
N PHE A 220 -7.11 8.01 -51.34
CA PHE A 220 -8.47 8.50 -51.18
C PHE A 220 -8.49 9.54 -50.06
N PHE A 221 -8.73 10.79 -50.45
CA PHE A 221 -8.85 11.94 -49.56
C PHE A 221 -10.22 11.87 -48.85
N PHE A 222 -10.31 11.10 -47.77
CA PHE A 222 -11.34 11.32 -46.77
C PHE A 222 -10.73 12.19 -45.67
N SER A 223 -11.23 13.42 -45.52
CA SER A 223 -11.05 14.19 -44.28
C SER A 223 -11.82 13.49 -43.16
N PHE A 224 -11.21 12.45 -42.58
CA PHE A 224 -11.57 12.02 -41.24
C PHE A 224 -11.12 13.15 -40.32
N PHE A 225 -12.09 13.83 -39.72
CA PHE A 225 -11.86 14.53 -38.45
C PHE A 225 -11.26 13.49 -37.50
N SER A 226 -9.94 13.53 -37.30
CA SER A 226 -9.34 12.82 -36.18
C SER A 226 -9.95 13.46 -34.94
N PRO A 227 -10.72 12.72 -34.11
CA PRO A 227 -11.04 13.23 -32.79
C PRO A 227 -9.71 13.59 -32.13
N GLY A 228 -9.67 14.76 -31.47
CA GLY A 228 -8.45 15.29 -30.87
C GLY A 228 -7.76 14.25 -30.00
N LYS A 229 -6.43 14.37 -29.84
CA LYS A 229 -5.67 13.58 -28.87
C LYS A 229 -6.27 13.79 -27.49
N ASP A 230 -7.18 12.93 -27.05
CA ASP A 230 -7.55 12.82 -25.65
C ASP A 230 -6.29 12.31 -24.94
N LYS A 231 -5.54 13.24 -24.39
CA LYS A 231 -4.29 12.96 -23.67
C LYS A 231 -4.70 12.28 -22.37
N GLU A 232 -4.60 10.95 -22.34
CA GLU A 232 -4.98 10.14 -21.19
C GLU A 232 -4.30 10.69 -19.92
N ALA A 233 -5.09 10.93 -18.87
CA ALA A 233 -4.69 11.77 -17.74
C ALA A 233 -4.10 10.93 -16.60
N VAL A 234 -2.78 11.07 -16.38
CA VAL A 234 -2.08 10.42 -15.27
C VAL A 234 -1.87 11.41 -14.11
N GLY A 235 -2.57 11.15 -13.01
CA GLY A 235 -2.52 11.93 -11.78
C GLY A 235 -1.62 11.34 -10.69
N VAL A 236 -1.38 12.15 -9.66
CA VAL A 236 -0.64 11.78 -8.46
C VAL A 236 -1.38 12.31 -7.24
N THR A 237 -1.71 11.42 -6.30
CA THR A 237 -2.27 11.78 -4.99
C THR A 237 -1.24 11.48 -3.92
N GLN A 238 -0.83 12.51 -3.18
CA GLN A 238 0.18 12.39 -2.14
C GLN A 238 -0.47 12.41 -0.75
N TYR A 239 -0.13 11.42 0.08
CA TYR A 239 -0.58 11.31 1.47
C TYR A 239 0.60 11.36 2.45
N ALA A 240 0.29 11.64 3.71
CA ALA A 240 1.24 11.34 4.79
C ALA A 240 1.51 9.83 4.85
N SER A 241 2.76 9.44 5.13
CA SER A 241 3.19 8.04 5.06
C SER A 241 2.38 7.11 5.96
N TRP A 242 1.99 7.57 7.16
CA TRP A 242 1.22 6.76 8.11
C TRP A 242 -0.16 6.35 7.58
N PHE A 243 -0.71 7.05 6.59
CA PHE A 243 -2.05 6.79 6.05
C PHE A 243 -2.04 5.96 4.76
N ALA A 244 -0.92 5.94 4.02
CA ALA A 244 -0.85 5.28 2.72
C ALA A 244 0.29 4.25 2.58
N PHE A 245 1.30 4.26 3.46
CA PHE A 245 2.51 3.48 3.27
C PHE A 245 3.14 2.98 4.57
N VAL A 246 2.71 1.80 5.01
CA VAL A 246 3.33 1.05 6.11
C VAL A 246 3.46 -0.43 5.70
N PRO A 247 4.34 -0.76 4.73
CA PRO A 247 4.49 -2.12 4.24
C PRO A 247 5.32 -2.99 5.18
N VAL A 248 5.17 -4.31 5.07
CA VAL A 248 6.01 -5.31 5.77
C VAL A 248 6.92 -6.01 4.75
N LYS A 249 8.16 -5.54 4.62
CA LYS A 249 9.14 -6.03 3.64
C LYS A 249 10.36 -6.71 4.24
N TYR A 250 10.77 -6.29 5.44
CA TYR A 250 12.03 -6.73 6.04
C TYR A 250 11.80 -7.57 7.29
N ASN A 251 12.64 -8.58 7.46
CA ASN A 251 12.88 -9.16 8.79
C ASN A 251 13.62 -8.15 9.68
N ILE A 252 13.70 -8.42 10.98
CA ILE A 252 14.31 -7.51 11.97
C ILE A 252 15.77 -7.17 11.62
N VAL A 253 16.56 -8.16 11.18
CA VAL A 253 17.99 -8.00 10.88
C VAL A 253 18.20 -7.10 9.67
N ASP A 254 17.45 -7.31 8.59
CA ASP A 254 17.58 -6.49 7.37
C ASP A 254 16.99 -5.10 7.57
N ALA A 255 15.95 -4.96 8.40
CA ALA A 255 15.45 -3.66 8.78
C ALA A 255 16.50 -2.84 9.54
N GLN A 256 17.22 -3.44 10.50
CA GLN A 256 18.30 -2.75 11.22
C GLN A 256 19.39 -2.23 10.28
N LYS A 257 19.80 -3.04 9.29
CA LYS A 257 20.81 -2.65 8.29
C LYS A 257 20.34 -1.50 7.39
N ASN A 258 19.06 -1.50 7.01
CA ASN A 258 18.55 -0.57 6.02
C ASN A 258 17.84 0.65 6.63
N TYR A 259 17.56 0.66 7.95
CA TYR A 259 16.79 1.72 8.61
C TYR A 259 17.43 3.10 8.44
N GLY A 260 18.76 3.22 8.57
CA GLY A 260 19.45 4.50 8.39
C GLY A 260 19.31 5.09 6.98
N LEU A 261 19.27 4.23 5.96
CA LEU A 261 19.09 4.63 4.56
C LEU A 261 17.62 4.91 4.23
N LEU A 262 16.72 4.08 4.75
CA LEU A 262 15.30 4.12 4.42
C LEU A 262 14.50 5.08 5.30
N GLY A 263 14.92 5.37 6.53
CA GLY A 263 14.09 6.06 7.53
C GLY A 263 12.79 5.33 7.89
N TYR A 264 12.60 4.09 7.43
CA TYR A 264 11.42 3.26 7.67
C TYR A 264 11.86 1.83 7.99
N ALA A 265 11.29 1.24 9.03
CA ALA A 265 11.59 -0.12 9.44
C ALA A 265 11.05 -1.17 8.45
N MET A 266 9.79 -1.01 8.02
CA MET A 266 9.05 -1.95 7.17
C MET A 266 9.10 -3.40 7.67
N THR A 267 9.09 -3.58 8.99
CA THR A 267 9.01 -4.87 9.69
C THR A 267 7.57 -5.21 10.06
N ALA A 268 7.31 -6.47 10.44
CA ALA A 268 5.98 -6.91 10.88
C ALA A 268 5.45 -6.08 12.06
N PHE A 269 6.30 -5.74 13.02
CA PHE A 269 5.87 -4.92 14.16
C PHE A 269 5.64 -3.45 13.81
N SER A 270 6.42 -2.88 12.87
CA SER A 270 6.15 -1.51 12.39
C SER A 270 4.86 -1.43 11.56
N GLY A 271 4.56 -2.49 10.79
CA GLY A 271 3.28 -2.66 10.09
C GLY A 271 2.11 -2.69 11.05
N GLU A 272 2.19 -3.52 12.09
CA GLU A 272 1.17 -3.62 13.14
C GLU A 272 0.98 -2.28 13.89
N ALA A 273 2.06 -1.65 14.32
CA ALA A 273 2.00 -0.35 15.00
C ALA A 273 1.41 0.75 14.10
N GLY A 274 1.75 0.75 12.81
CA GLY A 274 1.18 1.69 11.84
C GLY A 274 -0.32 1.50 11.62
N MET A 275 -0.82 0.26 11.67
CA MET A 275 -2.26 0.00 11.65
C MET A 275 -2.96 0.59 12.88
N TYR A 276 -2.42 0.36 14.08
CA TYR A 276 -2.97 0.96 15.31
C TYR A 276 -2.96 2.48 15.25
N ARG A 277 -1.87 3.08 14.79
CA ARG A 277 -1.78 4.53 14.59
C ARG A 277 -2.84 5.02 13.61
N CYS A 278 -2.99 4.38 12.46
CA CYS A 278 -3.99 4.76 11.47
C CYS A 278 -5.40 4.81 12.09
N TYR A 279 -5.75 3.82 12.91
CA TYR A 279 -7.02 3.80 13.62
C TYR A 279 -7.16 4.86 14.71
N ARG A 280 -6.09 5.17 15.45
CA ARG A 280 -6.08 6.30 16.39
C ARG A 280 -6.34 7.62 15.67
N GLU A 281 -5.65 7.89 14.57
CA GLU A 281 -5.81 9.12 13.81
C GLU A 281 -7.23 9.26 13.20
N LEU A 282 -7.80 8.15 12.73
CA LEU A 282 -9.18 8.13 12.23
C LEU A 282 -10.21 8.40 13.34
N LEU A 283 -10.02 7.82 14.53
CA LEU A 283 -10.87 8.13 15.69
C LEU A 283 -10.71 9.58 16.16
N ARG A 284 -9.50 10.13 16.16
CA ARG A 284 -9.24 11.54 16.45
C ARG A 284 -9.96 12.47 15.48
N ALA A 285 -9.89 12.18 14.19
CA ALA A 285 -10.66 12.90 13.17
C ALA A 285 -12.19 12.73 13.36
N GLY A 286 -12.59 11.61 13.98
CA GLY A 286 -13.95 11.31 14.42
C GLY A 286 -14.44 12.07 15.66
N GLY A 287 -13.56 12.75 16.39
CA GLY A 287 -13.89 13.50 17.61
C GLY A 287 -13.44 12.83 18.92
N ALA A 288 -12.78 11.67 18.87
CA ALA A 288 -12.24 11.03 20.07
C ALA A 288 -10.93 11.70 20.53
N ARG A 289 -10.73 11.76 21.84
CA ARG A 289 -9.45 12.08 22.47
C ARG A 289 -8.69 10.79 22.72
N ILE A 290 -7.47 10.69 22.21
CA ILE A 290 -6.59 9.54 22.46
C ILE A 290 -5.25 10.08 22.93
N ASP A 291 -4.84 9.70 24.13
CA ASP A 291 -3.53 10.03 24.66
C ASP A 291 -2.46 9.12 24.03
N GLU A 292 -1.21 9.57 24.00
CA GLU A 292 -0.07 8.74 23.56
C GLU A 292 0.58 8.10 24.80
N SER A 293 1.12 6.88 24.66
CA SER A 293 1.84 6.21 25.75
C SER A 293 3.21 6.87 25.99
N GLU A 294 3.70 6.88 27.22
CA GLU A 294 5.09 7.21 27.53
C GLU A 294 5.90 5.91 27.78
N PRO A 295 7.02 5.66 27.06
CA PRO A 295 7.58 6.46 25.97
C PRO A 295 6.82 6.26 24.63
N LYS A 296 6.63 7.34 23.87
CA LYS A 296 5.94 7.33 22.55
C LYS A 296 6.65 6.51 21.47
N ILE A 297 7.92 6.18 21.72
CA ILE A 297 8.73 5.33 20.86
C ILE A 297 9.30 4.22 21.71
N LYS A 298 9.04 2.97 21.30
CA LYS A 298 9.72 1.79 21.82
C LYS A 298 10.73 1.29 20.80
N PHE A 299 11.84 0.77 21.30
CA PHE A 299 12.90 0.22 20.48
C PHE A 299 12.81 -1.31 20.50
N PHE A 300 12.79 -1.91 19.32
CA PHE A 300 12.92 -3.35 19.15
C PHE A 300 14.27 -3.62 18.45
N GLY A 301 15.30 -3.87 19.26
CA GLY A 301 16.69 -3.67 18.84
C GLY A 301 16.95 -2.18 18.59
N ASP A 302 17.62 -1.82 17.50
CA ASP A 302 17.91 -0.41 17.15
C ASP A 302 16.81 0.27 16.33
N ILE A 303 15.66 -0.39 16.14
CA ILE A 303 14.57 0.12 15.32
C ILE A 303 13.56 0.84 16.21
N PRO A 304 13.33 2.16 16.02
CA PRO A 304 12.29 2.88 16.72
C PRO A 304 10.93 2.55 16.12
N VAL A 305 9.95 2.29 16.99
CA VAL A 305 8.55 2.16 16.59
C VAL A 305 7.65 2.95 17.52
N GLU A 306 6.72 3.65 16.88
CA GLU A 306 5.71 4.42 17.57
C GLU A 306 4.82 3.51 18.42
N TYR A 307 4.67 3.86 19.68
CA TYR A 307 3.89 3.14 20.67
C TYR A 307 2.74 4.02 21.16
N GLY A 308 1.59 3.42 21.38
CA GLY A 308 0.36 4.09 21.79
C GLY A 308 -0.81 3.12 21.78
N ALA A 309 -2.03 3.67 21.93
CA ALA A 309 -3.22 2.85 22.13
C ALA A 309 -3.44 1.87 20.96
N ARG A 310 -3.81 0.64 21.30
CA ARG A 310 -4.06 -0.45 20.35
C ARG A 310 -5.52 -0.41 19.93
N VAL A 311 -5.80 0.45 18.96
CA VAL A 311 -7.15 0.62 18.42
C VAL A 311 -7.30 -0.28 17.20
N VAL A 312 -8.41 -1.01 17.10
CA VAL A 312 -8.81 -1.80 15.92
C VAL A 312 -10.26 -1.50 15.58
N LEU A 313 -10.49 -0.94 14.40
CA LEU A 313 -11.82 -0.69 13.87
C LEU A 313 -12.14 -1.70 12.78
N HIS A 314 -13.08 -2.60 13.03
CA HIS A 314 -13.57 -3.50 11.99
C HIS A 314 -14.30 -2.70 10.90
N PRO A 315 -14.25 -3.09 9.61
CA PRO A 315 -14.94 -2.39 8.53
C PRO A 315 -16.46 -2.24 8.74
N SER A 316 -17.11 -3.15 9.47
CA SER A 316 -18.53 -3.01 9.84
C SER A 316 -18.76 -1.76 10.70
N PHE A 317 -17.83 -1.43 11.60
CA PHE A 317 -17.94 -0.22 12.42
C PHE A 317 -17.76 1.03 11.58
N ALA A 318 -16.69 1.16 10.82
CA ALA A 318 -16.53 2.29 9.90
C ALA A 318 -15.39 2.08 8.91
N VAL A 319 -15.60 2.59 7.69
CA VAL A 319 -14.58 2.70 6.65
C VAL A 319 -14.17 4.15 6.38
N THR A 320 -15.02 5.14 6.67
CA THR A 320 -14.75 6.58 6.49
C THR A 320 -14.76 7.38 7.79
N VAL A 321 -14.10 8.55 7.79
CA VAL A 321 -14.17 9.49 8.92
C VAL A 321 -15.60 9.98 9.17
N GLN A 322 -16.40 10.17 8.12
CA GLN A 322 -17.80 10.59 8.26
C GLN A 322 -18.63 9.55 9.02
N GLU A 323 -18.45 8.26 8.73
CA GLU A 323 -19.10 7.18 9.49
C GLU A 323 -18.65 7.16 10.94
N ILE A 324 -17.35 7.35 11.22
CA ILE A 324 -16.85 7.45 12.60
C ILE A 324 -17.50 8.64 13.32
N GLN A 325 -17.50 9.84 12.72
CA GLN A 325 -18.15 11.02 13.29
C GLN A 325 -19.64 10.80 13.55
N SER A 326 -20.31 10.04 12.68
CA SER A 326 -21.71 9.69 12.88
C SER A 326 -21.93 8.76 14.09
N LYS A 327 -20.92 8.02 14.54
CA LYS A 327 -21.01 7.04 15.63
C LYS A 327 -20.42 7.54 16.95
N ILE A 328 -19.55 8.55 16.91
CA ILE A 328 -19.04 9.22 18.11
C ILE A 328 -19.96 10.41 18.43
N LYS A 329 -20.81 10.25 19.46
CA LYS A 329 -21.88 11.20 19.83
C LYS A 329 -21.53 12.09 21.02
N GLY A 330 -20.44 11.82 21.72
CA GLY A 330 -20.01 12.62 22.89
C GLY A 330 -18.55 12.35 23.26
N ASN A 331 -18.24 12.31 24.56
CA ASN A 331 -16.87 12.29 25.03
C ASN A 331 -16.27 10.89 24.99
N VAL A 332 -15.32 10.68 24.08
CA VAL A 332 -14.56 9.43 24.00
C VAL A 332 -13.11 9.71 24.32
N HIS A 333 -12.61 9.14 25.40
CA HIS A 333 -11.24 9.28 25.87
C HIS A 333 -10.59 7.90 26.03
N ILE A 334 -9.41 7.74 25.44
CA ILE A 334 -8.65 6.48 25.43
C ILE A 334 -7.21 6.77 25.85
N THR A 335 -6.70 6.09 26.88
CA THR A 335 -5.31 6.24 27.34
C THR A 335 -4.31 5.57 26.39
N GLY A 336 -3.05 6.00 26.45
CA GLY A 336 -2.00 5.55 25.54
C GLY A 336 -1.66 4.06 25.62
N ASP A 337 -1.92 3.39 26.74
CA ASP A 337 -1.69 1.94 26.88
C ASP A 337 -2.96 1.11 26.69
N SER A 338 -4.10 1.74 26.39
CA SER A 338 -5.37 1.04 26.22
C SER A 338 -5.43 0.19 24.96
N THR A 339 -6.35 -0.77 24.96
CA THR A 339 -6.76 -1.55 23.79
C THR A 339 -8.24 -1.36 23.55
N LEU A 340 -8.60 -0.96 22.33
CA LEU A 340 -9.98 -0.85 21.88
C LEU A 340 -10.16 -1.65 20.61
N ALA A 341 -11.08 -2.61 20.61
CA ALA A 341 -11.51 -3.29 19.39
C ALA A 341 -13.02 -3.19 19.23
N ILE A 342 -13.48 -2.66 18.10
CA ILE A 342 -14.90 -2.48 17.82
C ILE A 342 -15.26 -3.19 16.52
N ASP A 343 -16.26 -4.07 16.61
CA ASP A 343 -16.85 -4.80 15.50
C ASP A 343 -18.37 -4.75 15.59
N GLY A 344 -19.02 -4.07 14.65
CA GLY A 344 -20.47 -3.97 14.58
C GLY A 344 -20.95 -2.71 13.87
N GLU A 345 -21.96 -2.85 13.03
CA GLU A 345 -22.48 -1.75 12.21
C GLU A 345 -23.26 -0.71 13.03
N PHE A 346 -24.07 -1.13 13.99
CA PHE A 346 -24.96 -0.21 14.71
C PHE A 346 -24.47 0.09 16.13
N ILE A 347 -23.15 0.29 16.27
CA ILE A 347 -22.53 0.70 17.54
C ILE A 347 -22.38 2.23 17.56
N GLU A 348 -22.96 2.87 18.57
CA GLU A 348 -22.79 4.30 18.86
C GLU A 348 -22.12 4.50 20.22
N ILE A 349 -21.22 5.49 20.30
CA ILE A 349 -20.46 5.81 21.51
C ILE A 349 -20.78 7.22 21.94
N HIS A 350 -21.53 7.35 23.04
CA HIS A 350 -21.88 8.65 23.62
C HIS A 350 -20.82 9.08 24.62
N ASN A 351 -20.49 8.26 25.63
CA ASN A 351 -19.39 8.56 26.54
C ASN A 351 -18.60 7.30 26.90
N LEU A 352 -17.28 7.38 26.74
CA LEU A 352 -16.34 6.30 27.04
C LEU A 352 -15.06 6.88 27.65
N GLU A 353 -14.71 6.43 28.85
CA GLU A 353 -13.41 6.62 29.48
C GLU A 353 -12.70 5.27 29.54
N LEU A 354 -11.69 5.08 28.69
CA LEU A 354 -10.98 3.81 28.54
C LEU A 354 -9.53 3.93 29.01
N ASP A 355 -9.24 3.26 30.12
CA ASP A 355 -7.90 2.98 30.65
C ASP A 355 -7.75 1.48 30.93
N GLY A 356 -7.59 0.69 29.86
CA GLY A 356 -7.62 -0.76 29.93
C GLY A 356 -7.88 -1.42 28.57
N THR A 357 -8.50 -2.59 28.58
CA THR A 357 -8.87 -3.31 27.36
C THR A 357 -10.39 -3.41 27.22
N LEU A 358 -10.94 -2.88 26.13
CA LEU A 358 -12.34 -2.99 25.76
C LEU A 358 -12.48 -3.62 24.36
N ILE A 359 -13.24 -4.70 24.27
CA ILE A 359 -13.56 -5.38 23.02
C ILE A 359 -15.08 -5.49 22.90
N ILE A 360 -15.66 -4.92 21.85
CA ILE A 360 -17.10 -4.98 21.59
C ILE A 360 -17.32 -5.66 20.26
N ARG A 361 -18.16 -6.70 20.26
CA ARG A 361 -18.59 -7.42 19.07
C ARG A 361 -20.10 -7.49 19.02
N ALA A 362 -20.70 -6.75 18.09
CA ALA A 362 -22.13 -6.75 17.83
C ALA A 362 -22.40 -7.47 16.50
N LYS A 363 -22.83 -8.73 16.58
CA LYS A 363 -23.19 -9.55 15.42
C LYS A 363 -24.66 -9.33 15.04
N CYS A 364 -25.08 -9.91 13.91
CA CYS A 364 -26.49 -10.00 13.52
C CYS A 364 -27.28 -8.68 13.57
N ASN A 365 -26.68 -7.56 13.18
CA ASN A 365 -27.31 -6.23 13.20
C ASN A 365 -27.77 -5.74 14.60
N SER A 366 -27.20 -6.28 15.68
CA SER A 366 -27.35 -5.75 17.03
C SER A 366 -27.08 -4.24 17.07
N LYS A 367 -27.98 -3.48 17.70
CA LYS A 367 -27.79 -2.05 17.98
C LYS A 367 -27.20 -1.91 19.37
N VAL A 368 -26.09 -1.19 19.50
CA VAL A 368 -25.39 -1.04 20.78
C VAL A 368 -25.09 0.43 21.03
N VAL A 369 -25.60 0.95 22.15
CA VAL A 369 -25.32 2.32 22.60
C VAL A 369 -24.43 2.27 23.84
N ILE A 370 -23.21 2.77 23.72
CA ILE A 370 -22.31 2.99 24.86
C ILE A 370 -22.64 4.36 25.44
N ARG A 371 -23.45 4.41 26.51
CA ARG A 371 -23.99 5.65 27.03
C ARG A 371 -23.00 6.37 27.96
N ASN A 372 -22.57 5.68 29.01
CA ASN A 372 -21.57 6.13 29.98
C ASN A 372 -20.78 4.92 30.45
N LEU A 373 -19.61 4.66 29.87
CA LEU A 373 -18.79 3.50 30.24
C LEU A 373 -17.41 3.95 30.71
N THR A 374 -17.02 3.50 31.89
CA THR A 374 -15.67 3.68 32.43
C THR A 374 -15.00 2.33 32.59
N VAL A 375 -13.97 2.08 31.78
CA VAL A 375 -13.16 0.86 31.87
C VAL A 375 -11.81 1.21 32.47
N LYS A 376 -11.51 0.68 33.66
CA LYS A 376 -10.23 0.88 34.36
C LYS A 376 -9.65 -0.46 34.81
N MET A 377 -8.60 -0.91 34.14
CA MET A 377 -7.91 -2.16 34.45
C MET A 377 -6.50 -2.19 33.84
N GLU A 378 -5.63 -3.06 34.35
CA GLU A 378 -4.32 -3.28 33.72
C GLU A 378 -4.51 -3.86 32.30
N ALA A 379 -4.14 -3.09 31.27
CA ALA A 379 -4.17 -3.53 29.89
C ALA A 379 -3.07 -4.58 29.61
N GLY A 380 -3.29 -5.45 28.62
CA GLY A 380 -2.27 -6.41 28.19
C GLY A 380 -0.99 -5.70 27.74
N ASN A 381 0.16 -6.36 27.78
CA ASN A 381 1.44 -5.75 27.39
C ASN A 381 2.18 -6.62 26.37
N PHE A 382 2.93 -6.01 25.44
CA PHE A 382 3.78 -6.77 24.54
C PHE A 382 5.03 -7.26 25.27
N LYS A 383 5.17 -8.58 25.36
CA LYS A 383 6.37 -9.23 25.90
C LYS A 383 7.30 -9.65 24.77
N PRO A 384 8.57 -9.23 24.80
CA PRO A 384 9.58 -9.75 23.89
C PRO A 384 9.64 -11.28 23.94
N ILE A 385 9.95 -11.90 22.82
CA ILE A 385 10.15 -13.35 22.72
C ILE A 385 11.63 -13.68 22.54
N ASP A 386 12.00 -14.93 22.84
CA ASP A 386 13.26 -15.49 22.35
C ASP A 386 13.09 -15.90 20.88
N PRO A 387 13.81 -15.29 19.92
CA PRO A 387 13.72 -15.67 18.51
C PRO A 387 14.16 -17.11 18.24
N LYS A 388 14.89 -17.76 19.16
CA LYS A 388 15.34 -19.16 19.07
C LYS A 388 14.30 -20.16 19.56
N ASP A 389 13.22 -19.72 20.20
CA ASP A 389 12.18 -20.61 20.70
C ASP A 389 11.47 -21.34 19.54
N THR A 390 11.67 -22.65 19.45
CA THR A 390 11.10 -23.46 18.38
C THR A 390 9.59 -23.70 18.53
N ASN A 391 9.02 -23.46 19.71
CA ASN A 391 7.59 -23.64 19.98
C ASN A 391 6.73 -22.44 19.56
N LEU A 392 7.34 -21.29 19.28
CA LEU A 392 6.64 -20.10 18.83
C LEU A 392 6.33 -20.15 17.33
N ASP A 393 5.09 -19.79 17.01
CA ASP A 393 4.63 -19.52 15.64
C ASP A 393 5.51 -18.45 14.98
N ASN A 394 5.82 -18.65 13.70
CA ASN A 394 6.61 -17.72 12.90
C ASN A 394 6.08 -16.29 12.92
N ARG A 395 4.75 -16.07 13.06
CA ARG A 395 4.16 -14.73 13.15
C ARG A 395 4.65 -13.93 14.36
N TYR A 396 4.99 -14.60 15.45
CA TYR A 396 5.57 -13.97 16.64
C TYR A 396 7.06 -13.76 16.46
N LYS A 397 7.77 -14.72 15.85
CA LYS A 397 9.19 -14.58 15.46
C LYS A 397 9.44 -13.39 14.55
N MET A 398 8.56 -13.18 13.58
CA MET A 398 8.66 -12.07 12.63
C MET A 398 8.47 -10.70 13.29
N ARG A 399 7.58 -10.59 14.29
CA ARG A 399 7.30 -9.31 14.97
C ARG A 399 8.13 -9.09 16.24
N GLY A 400 8.68 -10.13 16.83
CA GLY A 400 9.59 -10.06 17.99
C GLY A 400 8.90 -9.99 19.36
N TYR A 401 7.57 -10.14 19.43
CA TYR A 401 6.84 -10.16 20.69
C TYR A 401 5.53 -10.96 20.63
N VAL A 402 5.00 -11.28 21.80
CA VAL A 402 3.64 -11.77 22.04
C VAL A 402 2.86 -10.77 22.88
N LEU A 403 1.54 -10.72 22.70
CA LEU A 403 0.68 -9.98 23.62
C LEU A 403 0.42 -10.85 24.85
N GLU A 404 0.97 -10.44 26.00
CA GLU A 404 0.53 -10.97 27.28
C GLU A 404 -0.79 -10.29 27.65
N LYS A 405 -1.88 -11.06 27.60
CA LYS A 405 -3.19 -10.60 28.04
C LYS A 405 -3.20 -10.34 29.55
N ARG A 406 -3.94 -9.31 29.96
CA ARG A 406 -4.22 -8.93 31.34
C ARG A 406 -5.73 -8.83 31.52
N GLY A 407 -6.25 -7.81 32.20
CA GLY A 407 -7.68 -7.57 32.24
C GLY A 407 -8.23 -7.24 30.84
N GLU A 408 -9.36 -7.84 30.48
CA GLU A 408 -10.14 -7.50 29.30
C GLU A 408 -11.63 -7.42 29.61
N HIS A 409 -12.28 -6.31 29.25
CA HIS A 409 -13.73 -6.21 29.22
C HIS A 409 -14.18 -6.54 27.79
N VAL A 410 -14.77 -7.73 27.63
CA VAL A 410 -15.26 -8.22 26.35
C VAL A 410 -16.77 -8.30 26.41
N VAL A 411 -17.45 -7.66 25.45
CA VAL A 411 -18.90 -7.70 25.34
C VAL A 411 -19.26 -8.21 23.95
N GLU A 412 -20.01 -9.31 23.90
CA GLU A 412 -20.51 -9.90 22.66
C GLU A 412 -22.04 -9.89 22.64
N PHE A 413 -22.61 -9.32 21.58
CA PHE A 413 -24.04 -9.34 21.30
C PHE A 413 -24.28 -10.24 20.09
N LEU A 414 -25.08 -11.29 20.29
CA LEU A 414 -25.30 -12.37 19.31
C LEU A 414 -26.71 -12.36 18.70
N ASP A 415 -27.52 -11.38 19.08
CA ASP A 415 -28.91 -11.21 18.64
C ASP A 415 -29.04 -10.00 17.70
N SER A 416 -30.28 -9.58 17.42
CA SER A 416 -30.60 -8.41 16.62
C SER A 416 -31.31 -7.33 17.43
N GLU A 417 -31.15 -7.36 18.75
CA GLU A 417 -31.83 -6.46 19.68
C GLU A 417 -31.06 -5.15 19.90
N GLU A 418 -31.65 -4.27 20.70
CA GLU A 418 -31.04 -3.02 21.12
C GLU A 418 -30.48 -3.16 22.53
N HIS A 419 -29.19 -2.86 22.66
CA HIS A 419 -28.43 -2.98 23.89
C HIS A 419 -27.87 -1.63 24.30
N MET A 420 -27.86 -1.39 25.61
CA MET A 420 -27.24 -0.20 26.19
C MET A 420 -26.17 -0.65 27.18
N ILE A 421 -24.96 -0.15 26.99
CA ILE A 421 -23.85 -0.33 27.93
C ILE A 421 -23.73 0.96 28.75
N ASP A 422 -23.94 0.86 30.06
CA ASP A 422 -23.84 1.98 31.01
C ASP A 422 -23.28 1.47 32.34
N ASP A 423 -22.39 2.25 32.96
CA ASP A 423 -21.78 1.98 34.27
C ASP A 423 -22.82 1.77 35.38
N GLN A 424 -24.02 2.35 35.26
CA GLN A 424 -25.11 2.18 36.23
C GLN A 424 -25.86 0.86 36.06
N LEU A 425 -25.74 0.23 34.89
CA LEU A 425 -26.44 -1.01 34.54
C LEU A 425 -25.54 -2.24 34.65
N LEU A 426 -24.21 -2.05 34.61
CA LEU A 426 -23.24 -3.11 34.84
C LEU A 426 -23.10 -3.42 36.34
N SER A 427 -23.35 -4.66 36.74
CA SER A 427 -23.07 -5.15 38.08
C SER A 427 -21.56 -5.10 38.38
N PRO A 428 -21.14 -5.01 39.66
CA PRO A 428 -19.72 -5.04 40.04
C PRO A 428 -18.96 -6.28 39.53
N THR A 429 -19.68 -7.36 39.25
CA THR A 429 -19.16 -8.62 38.70
C THR A 429 -18.91 -8.53 37.20
N GLU A 430 -19.79 -7.87 36.45
CA GLU A 430 -19.63 -7.60 35.00
C GLU A 430 -18.57 -6.54 34.70
N LYS A 431 -18.25 -5.68 35.67
CA LYS A 431 -17.10 -4.75 35.59
C LYS A 431 -15.74 -5.45 35.75
N ASN A 432 -15.71 -6.64 36.35
CA ASN A 432 -14.50 -7.38 36.73
C ASN A 432 -14.31 -8.71 35.98
N THR A 433 -15.14 -9.01 34.99
CA THR A 433 -15.02 -10.25 34.21
C THR A 433 -13.73 -10.27 33.40
N GLN A 434 -12.74 -11.02 33.88
CA GLN A 434 -11.70 -11.61 33.05
C GLN A 434 -12.34 -12.72 32.20
N GLY A 435 -12.91 -12.35 31.06
CA GLY A 435 -13.44 -13.29 30.06
C GLY A 435 -14.78 -13.93 30.38
N LEU A 436 -15.73 -13.78 29.46
CA LEU A 436 -16.77 -14.76 29.16
C LEU A 436 -16.47 -15.37 27.80
#